data_AF-A0A6V7Y703-F1
#
_entry.id   AF-A0A6V7Y703-F1
#
_cell.length_a   1.000
_cell.length_b   1.000
_cell.length_c   1.000
_cell.angle_alpha   90.00
_cell.angle_beta   90.00
_cell.angle_gamma   90.00
#
_symmetry.space_group_name_H-M   'P 1'
#
loop_
_entity.id
_entity.type
_entity.pdbx_description
1 polymer ?
#
loop_
_entity_poly.entity_id
_entity_poly.type
_entity_poly.pdbx_seq_one_letter_code
_entity_poly.pdbx_strand_id
1 'polypeptide(L)'
;MILVVSSSDPYIKCQYGGKTIYKSEIIFRELNPKWNEKFSFLIQDPTEIITFKVFDFDRFMRDDFMGTANVSLNTLKLSEKTQFKLKLEDPKMQEINIRPLGYLIVSMTLTPINEEQKELFIERSIRGIVSERKGKQEIQKDEEQTTSENENIIKNNNCYSLIEEFNGNNESQLYKKYNFLSSFHSFEDVWIFDI
;
A
#
# COMPACT_ATOMS: atom_id res chain seq x y z
N MET A 1 7.01 -28.08 30.92
CA MET A 1 6.09 -27.69 29.83
C MET A 1 6.71 -26.48 29.15
N ILE A 2 7.42 -26.71 28.05
CA ILE A 2 8.06 -25.65 27.25
C ILE A 2 7.40 -25.74 25.88
N LEU A 3 6.57 -24.74 25.54
CA LEU A 3 6.15 -24.51 24.16
C LEU A 3 7.01 -23.35 23.66
N VAL A 4 8.22 -23.67 23.19
CA VAL A 4 8.95 -22.80 22.28
C VAL A 4 8.27 -23.02 20.93
N VAL A 5 7.49 -22.05 20.45
CA VAL A 5 6.93 -22.12 19.10
C VAL A 5 7.84 -21.28 18.21
N SER A 6 8.78 -21.95 17.54
CA SER A 6 9.62 -21.38 16.49
C SER A 6 8.84 -21.26 15.17
N SER A 7 7.69 -20.59 15.19
CA SER A 7 6.84 -20.43 14.00
C SER A 7 6.34 -19.00 13.90
N SER A 8 6.50 -18.39 12.73
CA SER A 8 5.90 -17.11 12.42
C SER A 8 4.56 -17.30 11.71
N ASP A 9 3.60 -16.45 12.03
CA ASP A 9 2.29 -16.28 11.42
C ASP A 9 2.24 -14.95 10.62
N PRO A 10 3.04 -14.79 9.54
CA PRO A 10 3.25 -13.50 8.91
C PRO A 10 2.03 -12.97 8.13
N TYR A 11 1.88 -11.65 8.14
CA TYR A 11 0.94 -10.91 7.30
C TYR A 11 1.48 -9.51 6.91
N ILE A 12 0.88 -8.90 5.88
CA ILE A 12 1.30 -7.61 5.31
C ILE A 12 0.20 -6.56 5.51
N LYS A 13 0.60 -5.35 5.89
CA LYS A 13 -0.19 -4.13 5.75
C LYS A 13 0.39 -3.27 4.62
N CYS A 14 -0.41 -2.98 3.61
CA CYS A 14 -0.08 -2.01 2.57
C CYS A 14 -0.65 -0.63 2.93
N GLN A 15 0.16 0.41 2.83
CA GLN A 15 -0.19 1.78 3.16
C GLN A 15 0.06 2.73 2.00
N TYR A 16 -0.84 3.69 1.84
CA TYR A 16 -0.79 4.78 0.86
C TYR A 16 -1.43 6.02 1.51
N GLY A 17 -0.87 7.22 1.33
CA GLY A 17 -1.32 8.45 1.99
C GLY A 17 -1.27 8.39 3.51
N GLY A 18 -0.34 7.61 4.08
CA GLY A 18 -0.26 7.34 5.53
C GLY A 18 -1.39 6.46 6.08
N LYS A 19 -2.31 5.97 5.24
CA LYS A 19 -3.44 5.12 5.64
C LYS A 19 -3.20 3.67 5.22
N THR A 20 -3.65 2.72 6.03
CA THR A 20 -3.63 1.30 5.65
C THR A 20 -4.77 1.04 4.67
N ILE A 21 -4.42 0.70 3.44
CA ILE A 21 -5.38 0.44 2.35
C ILE A 21 -5.67 -1.06 2.18
N TYR A 22 -4.72 -1.91 2.56
CA TYR A 22 -4.88 -3.37 2.47
C TYR A 22 -4.18 -4.06 3.62
N LYS A 23 -4.76 -5.15 4.09
CA LYS A 23 -4.15 -6.06 5.06
C LYS A 23 -4.31 -7.48 4.54
N SER A 24 -3.24 -8.20 4.26
CA SER A 24 -3.28 -9.58 3.77
C SER A 24 -3.91 -10.56 4.77
N GLU A 25 -4.20 -11.78 4.33
CA GLU A 25 -4.43 -12.89 5.24
C GLU A 25 -3.17 -13.21 6.05
N ILE A 26 -3.39 -13.84 7.20
CA ILE A 26 -2.34 -14.38 8.06
C ILE A 26 -2.02 -15.79 7.56
N ILE A 27 -0.77 -16.06 7.25
CA ILE A 27 -0.30 -17.40 6.90
C ILE A 27 0.28 -18.03 8.15
N PHE A 28 -0.36 -19.07 8.67
CA PHE A 28 0.08 -19.69 9.92
C PHE A 28 1.31 -20.56 9.73
N ARG A 29 2.29 -20.39 10.63
CA ARG A 29 3.48 -21.21 10.83
C ARG A 29 4.34 -21.37 9.59
N GLU A 30 4.64 -20.28 8.91
CA GLU A 30 5.40 -20.27 7.67
C GLU A 30 6.52 -19.23 7.71
N LEU A 31 7.75 -19.67 7.43
CA LEU A 31 8.93 -18.80 7.40
C LEU A 31 9.15 -18.16 6.02
N ASN A 32 8.57 -18.74 4.96
CA ASN A 32 8.62 -18.22 3.59
C ASN A 32 7.21 -18.03 3.03
N PRO A 33 6.42 -17.10 3.61
CA PRO A 33 5.01 -16.93 3.28
C PRO A 33 4.78 -16.59 1.81
N LYS A 34 3.72 -17.18 1.25
CA LYS A 34 3.22 -16.89 -0.10
C LYS A 34 1.75 -16.51 -0.02
N TRP A 35 1.48 -15.21 0.03
CA TRP A 35 0.10 -14.69 0.07
C TRP A 35 -0.63 -14.91 -1.25
N ASN A 36 0.02 -14.63 -2.38
CA ASN A 36 -0.61 -14.68 -3.72
C ASN A 36 -1.94 -13.91 -3.78
N GLU A 37 -2.05 -12.86 -2.97
CA GLU A 37 -3.21 -12.00 -2.90
C GLU A 37 -3.07 -10.88 -3.90
N LYS A 38 -4.19 -10.54 -4.56
CA LYS A 38 -4.26 -9.43 -5.49
C LYS A 38 -5.25 -8.39 -5.03
N PHE A 39 -4.87 -7.13 -5.18
CA PHE A 39 -5.75 -6.02 -4.92
C PHE A 39 -5.39 -4.80 -5.74
N SER A 40 -6.39 -3.96 -5.94
CA SER A 40 -6.30 -2.76 -6.75
C SER A 40 -6.91 -1.59 -5.99
N PHE A 41 -6.37 -0.38 -6.20
CA PHE A 41 -6.91 0.85 -5.62
C PHE A 41 -6.58 2.07 -6.48
N LEU A 42 -7.31 3.16 -6.26
CA LEU A 42 -7.10 4.42 -6.98
C LEU A 42 -5.95 5.23 -6.36
N ILE A 43 -5.03 5.70 -7.20
CA ILE A 43 -3.95 6.64 -6.84
C ILE A 43 -4.45 8.06 -7.07
N GLN A 44 -4.26 8.91 -6.05
CA GLN A 44 -4.61 10.34 -6.12
C GLN A 44 -3.38 11.20 -6.41
N ASP A 45 -2.24 10.83 -5.81
CA ASP A 45 -0.95 11.48 -6.00
C ASP A 45 0.10 10.42 -6.42
N PRO A 46 0.60 10.46 -7.67
CA PRO A 46 1.63 9.54 -8.14
C PRO A 46 3.02 9.82 -7.55
N THR A 47 3.19 10.88 -6.78
CA THR A 47 4.46 11.18 -6.08
C THR A 47 4.57 10.49 -4.72
N GLU A 48 3.45 9.97 -4.21
CA GLU A 48 3.43 9.25 -2.94
C GLU A 48 4.16 7.89 -3.00
N ILE A 49 4.48 7.40 -1.80
CA ILE A 49 5.20 6.15 -1.58
C ILE A 49 4.22 5.11 -1.05
N ILE A 50 4.24 3.93 -1.68
CA ILE A 50 3.55 2.76 -1.15
C ILE A 50 4.45 2.10 -0.13
N THR A 51 3.92 1.92 1.08
CA THR A 51 4.64 1.32 2.20
C THR A 51 4.05 -0.04 2.53
N PHE A 52 4.87 -1.08 2.48
CA PHE A 52 4.53 -2.42 2.95
C PHE A 52 5.14 -2.64 4.32
N LYS A 53 4.34 -3.04 5.29
CA LYS A 53 4.78 -3.44 6.63
C LYS A 53 4.44 -4.89 6.86
N VAL A 54 5.44 -5.67 7.24
CA VAL A 54 5.30 -7.10 7.55
C VAL A 54 5.26 -7.26 9.06
N PHE A 55 4.34 -8.10 9.52
CA PHE A 55 4.14 -8.41 10.93
C PHE A 55 4.02 -9.91 11.13
N ASP A 56 4.46 -10.38 12.28
CA ASP A 56 4.17 -11.71 12.81
C ASP A 56 2.92 -11.62 13.69
N PHE A 57 1.89 -12.39 13.41
CA PHE A 57 0.64 -12.34 14.18
C PHE A 57 0.79 -13.07 15.51
N ASP A 58 0.45 -12.40 16.61
CA ASP A 58 0.44 -13.00 17.94
C ASP A 58 -0.98 -12.99 18.53
N ARG A 59 -1.52 -14.18 18.81
CA ARG A 59 -2.90 -14.31 19.30
C ARG A 59 -3.14 -13.61 20.65
N PHE A 60 -2.12 -13.58 21.51
CA PHE A 60 -2.24 -13.12 22.90
C PHE A 60 -1.41 -11.88 23.21
N MET A 61 -0.56 -11.46 22.28
CA MET A 61 0.35 -10.32 22.43
C MET A 61 0.16 -9.35 21.28
N ARG A 62 0.95 -8.27 21.29
CA ARG A 62 1.02 -7.38 20.14
C ARG A 62 1.82 -8.09 19.04
N ASP A 63 1.29 -8.07 17.83
CA ASP A 63 1.99 -8.53 16.63
C ASP A 63 3.42 -7.96 16.53
N ASP A 64 4.40 -8.83 16.29
CA ASP A 64 5.79 -8.44 16.15
C ASP A 64 6.05 -7.80 14.79
N PHE A 65 6.76 -6.68 14.77
CA PHE A 65 7.13 -6.02 13.53
C PHE A 65 8.33 -6.71 12.88
N MET A 66 8.16 -7.19 11.65
CA MET A 66 9.19 -7.94 10.91
C MET A 66 9.92 -7.09 9.87
N GLY A 67 9.46 -5.87 9.62
CA GLY A 67 10.14 -4.91 8.75
C GLY A 67 9.19 -4.15 7.82
N THR A 68 9.73 -3.11 7.20
CA THR A 68 9.04 -2.25 6.23
C THR A 68 9.80 -2.22 4.92
N ALA A 69 9.06 -2.07 3.83
CA ALA A 69 9.59 -1.82 2.49
C ALA A 69 8.79 -0.68 1.83
N ASN A 70 9.48 0.17 1.11
CA ASN A 70 8.91 1.35 0.46
C ASN A 70 9.09 1.28 -1.05
N VAL A 71 8.07 1.65 -1.81
CA VAL A 71 8.10 1.72 -3.26
C VAL A 71 7.60 3.08 -3.70
N SER A 72 8.46 3.82 -4.40
CA SER A 72 8.02 5.04 -5.09
C SER A 72 7.37 4.66 -6.41
N LEU A 73 6.17 5.19 -6.66
CA LEU A 73 5.42 4.96 -7.90
C LEU A 73 6.20 5.39 -9.15
N ASN A 74 7.10 6.37 -9.03
CA ASN A 74 8.02 6.82 -10.08
C ASN A 74 8.98 5.72 -10.58
N THR A 75 9.12 4.62 -9.84
CA THR A 75 9.95 3.47 -10.26
C THR A 75 9.23 2.51 -11.19
N LEU A 76 7.91 2.67 -11.32
CA LEU A 76 7.07 1.88 -12.20
C LEU A 76 7.03 2.48 -13.59
N LYS A 77 6.91 1.62 -14.58
CA LYS A 77 6.52 2.02 -15.93
C LYS A 77 5.01 1.86 -16.07
N LEU A 78 4.38 2.82 -16.75
CA LEU A 78 2.94 2.81 -16.94
C LEU A 78 2.49 1.59 -17.75
N SER A 79 1.41 0.96 -17.29
CA SER A 79 0.78 -0.22 -17.90
C SER A 79 1.72 -1.41 -18.09
N GLU A 80 2.88 -1.45 -17.42
CA GLU A 80 3.85 -2.55 -17.47
C GLU A 80 3.99 -3.20 -16.09
N LYS A 81 3.71 -4.50 -16.02
CA LYS A 81 3.87 -5.28 -14.79
C LYS A 81 5.35 -5.38 -14.42
N THR A 82 5.70 -4.86 -13.25
CA THR A 82 7.08 -4.87 -12.74
C THR A 82 7.16 -5.66 -11.45
N GLN A 83 8.11 -6.61 -11.37
CA GLN A 83 8.38 -7.36 -10.13
C GLN A 83 9.53 -6.74 -9.36
N PHE A 84 9.33 -6.56 -8.05
CA PHE A 84 10.33 -6.03 -7.14
C PHE A 84 10.68 -7.06 -6.08
N LYS A 85 11.97 -7.13 -5.77
CA LYS A 85 12.50 -7.79 -4.57
C LYS A 85 12.93 -6.72 -3.58
N LEU A 86 12.02 -6.37 -2.68
CA LEU A 86 12.18 -5.29 -1.72
C LEU A 86 12.90 -5.80 -0.48
N LYS A 87 13.87 -5.02 0.03
CA LYS A 87 14.51 -5.30 1.32
C LYS A 87 13.58 -4.86 2.44
N LEU A 88 13.44 -5.70 3.47
CA LEU A 88 12.75 -5.33 4.69
C LEU A 88 13.73 -4.70 5.67
N GLU A 89 13.38 -3.52 6.16
CA GLU A 89 14.21 -2.71 7.06
C GLU A 89 13.41 -2.31 8.30
N ASP A 90 14.09 -2.00 9.40
CA ASP A 90 13.47 -1.36 10.57
C ASP A 90 14.01 0.08 10.70
N PRO A 91 13.15 1.11 10.49
CA PRO A 91 13.55 2.50 10.62
C PRO A 91 14.14 2.85 11.99
N LYS A 92 13.78 2.11 13.05
CA LYS A 92 14.26 2.35 14.41
C LYS A 92 15.66 1.79 14.67
N MET A 93 16.15 0.92 13.79
CA MET A 93 17.39 0.15 13.98
C MET A 93 18.38 0.36 12.82
N GLN A 94 18.25 1.46 12.07
CA GLN A 94 19.07 1.74 10.88
C GLN A 94 20.58 1.77 11.16
N GLU A 95 21.01 2.19 12.35
CA GLU A 95 22.43 2.22 12.73
C GLU A 95 23.00 0.85 13.16
N ILE A 96 22.13 -0.13 13.46
CA ILE A 96 22.51 -1.44 14.02
C ILE A 96 22.32 -2.57 12.98
N ASN A 97 21.37 -2.40 12.07
CA ASN A 97 21.04 -3.40 11.05
C ASN A 97 22.01 -3.34 9.86
N ILE A 98 23.16 -4.00 10.01
CA ILE A 98 24.12 -4.22 8.90
C ILE A 98 23.51 -5.18 7.83
N ARG A 99 22.43 -5.90 8.15
CA ARG A 99 21.77 -6.88 7.28
C ARG A 99 20.27 -6.60 7.17
N PRO A 100 19.64 -6.87 6.00
CA PRO A 100 18.20 -6.76 5.85
C PRO A 100 17.46 -7.79 6.71
N LEU A 101 16.27 -7.43 7.20
CA LEU A 101 15.40 -8.31 8.02
C LEU A 101 14.73 -9.41 7.19
N GLY A 102 14.76 -9.28 5.87
CA GLY A 102 14.18 -10.23 4.92
C GLY A 102 13.98 -9.57 3.56
N TYR A 103 13.26 -10.27 2.69
CA TYR A 103 12.86 -9.74 1.39
C TYR A 103 11.38 -9.98 1.15
N LEU A 104 10.71 -8.96 0.61
CA LEU A 104 9.34 -9.04 0.12
C LEU A 104 9.35 -9.02 -1.41
N ILE A 105 8.70 -9.99 -2.04
CA ILE A 105 8.54 -10.03 -3.50
C ILE A 105 7.12 -9.59 -3.84
N VAL A 106 6.99 -8.51 -4.62
CA VAL A 106 5.71 -7.96 -5.08
C VAL A 106 5.76 -7.73 -6.58
N SER A 107 4.63 -7.92 -7.25
CA SER A 107 4.45 -7.48 -8.63
C SER A 107 3.48 -6.30 -8.61
N MET A 108 3.80 -5.22 -9.33
CA MET A 108 2.99 -4.01 -9.32
C MET A 108 2.80 -3.48 -10.74
N THR A 109 1.63 -2.93 -11.02
CA THR A 109 1.31 -2.23 -12.29
C THR A 109 0.60 -0.93 -11.97
N LEU A 110 0.98 0.16 -12.64
CA LEU A 110 0.31 1.45 -12.55
C LEU A 110 -0.35 1.76 -13.89
N THR A 111 -1.68 1.83 -13.94
CA THR A 111 -2.44 1.93 -15.18
C THR A 111 -3.25 3.23 -15.22
N PRO A 112 -3.06 4.10 -16.25
CA PRO A 112 -3.94 5.24 -16.47
C PRO A 112 -5.35 4.76 -16.75
N ILE A 113 -6.34 5.41 -16.16
CA ILE A 113 -7.75 5.13 -16.44
C ILE A 113 -8.51 6.41 -16.77
N ASN A 114 -9.56 6.27 -17.58
CA ASN A 114 -10.49 7.35 -17.87
C ASN A 114 -11.63 7.41 -16.82
N GLU A 115 -12.50 8.42 -16.91
CA GLU A 115 -13.59 8.60 -15.94
C GLU A 115 -14.61 7.45 -15.93
N GLU A 116 -14.92 6.84 -17.08
CA GLU A 116 -15.82 5.67 -17.13
C GLU A 116 -15.23 4.48 -16.36
N GLN A 117 -13.95 4.18 -16.59
CA GLN A 117 -13.23 3.12 -15.90
C GLN A 117 -13.11 3.38 -14.40
N LYS A 118 -12.94 4.64 -14.00
CA LYS A 118 -12.93 5.09 -12.61
C LYS A 118 -14.27 4.86 -11.93
N GLU A 119 -15.38 5.22 -12.58
CA GLU A 119 -16.72 4.98 -12.06
C GLU A 119 -16.98 3.48 -11.85
N LEU A 120 -16.65 2.66 -12.85
CA LEU A 120 -16.75 1.19 -12.77
C LEU A 120 -15.86 0.62 -11.65
N PHE A 121 -14.68 1.18 -11.45
CA PHE A 121 -13.80 0.79 -10.36
C PHE A 121 -14.45 1.09 -9.01
N ILE A 122 -14.95 2.32 -8.83
CA ILE A 122 -15.59 2.77 -7.58
C ILE A 122 -16.80 1.88 -7.26
N GLU A 123 -17.66 1.60 -8.24
CA GLU A 123 -18.84 0.75 -8.09
C GLU A 123 -18.50 -0.64 -7.56
N ARG A 124 -17.38 -1.21 -8.02
CA ARG A 124 -16.92 -2.55 -7.62
C ARG A 124 -16.07 -2.55 -6.35
N SER A 125 -15.62 -1.38 -5.91
CA SER A 125 -14.70 -1.25 -4.79
C SER A 125 -15.43 -1.33 -3.44
N ILE A 126 -14.83 -2.01 -2.48
CA ILE A 126 -15.26 -1.96 -1.07
C ILE A 126 -14.25 -1.09 -0.34
N ARG A 127 -14.71 0.07 0.14
CA ARG A 127 -13.85 1.09 0.79
C ARG A 127 -12.70 1.54 -0.13
N GLY A 128 -12.95 1.64 -1.44
CA GLY A 128 -11.96 2.09 -2.43
C GLY A 128 -10.97 1.03 -2.88
N ILE A 129 -11.15 -0.24 -2.48
CA ILE A 129 -10.30 -1.37 -2.84
C ILE A 129 -11.10 -2.44 -3.58
N VAL A 130 -10.53 -2.99 -4.65
CA VAL A 130 -10.99 -4.21 -5.30
C VAL A 130 -10.00 -5.33 -4.98
N SER A 131 -10.45 -6.50 -4.51
CA SER A 131 -9.54 -7.64 -4.25
C SER A 131 -10.14 -8.96 -4.69
N GLU A 132 -9.30 -9.91 -5.14
CA GLU A 132 -9.71 -11.22 -5.65
C GLU A 132 -9.95 -12.26 -4.54
N ARG A 133 -10.10 -11.87 -3.27
CA ARG A 133 -10.28 -12.85 -2.18
C ARG A 133 -11.49 -13.74 -2.41
N LYS A 134 -11.27 -15.06 -2.42
CA LYS A 134 -12.34 -16.05 -2.29
C LYS A 134 -12.99 -15.84 -0.92
N GLY A 135 -14.21 -15.31 -0.90
CA GLY A 135 -14.95 -15.10 0.35
C GLY A 135 -15.03 -16.39 1.16
N LYS A 136 -14.65 -16.33 2.44
CA LYS A 136 -15.17 -17.28 3.44
C LYS A 136 -16.66 -17.00 3.59
N GLN A 137 -17.46 -18.06 3.52
CA GLN A 137 -18.91 -18.06 3.60
C GLN A 137 -19.45 -17.27 4.80
N GLU A 138 -20.63 -16.67 4.59
CA GLU A 138 -21.47 -16.01 5.58
C GLU A 138 -21.63 -16.82 6.87
N ILE A 139 -21.37 -16.18 8.02
CA ILE A 139 -22.19 -16.36 9.23
C ILE A 139 -22.54 -14.95 9.70
N GLN A 140 -23.80 -14.58 9.48
CA GLN A 140 -24.46 -13.43 10.09
C GLN A 140 -24.85 -13.74 11.55
N LYS A 141 -25.13 -12.63 12.28
CA LYS A 141 -25.99 -12.47 13.47
C LYS A 141 -25.29 -12.45 14.82
N ASP A 142 -25.48 -11.47 15.71
CA ASP A 142 -26.37 -10.29 15.74
C ASP A 142 -25.92 -9.31 16.86
N GLU A 143 -26.29 -8.02 16.66
CA GLU A 143 -26.71 -6.98 17.64
C GLU A 143 -25.71 -6.45 18.71
N GLU A 144 -25.60 -5.16 19.07
CA GLU A 144 -26.45 -3.94 18.99
C GLU A 144 -25.51 -2.71 19.17
N GLN A 145 -25.52 -1.65 18.35
CA GLN A 145 -26.43 -0.48 18.31
C GLN A 145 -26.25 0.58 19.43
N THR A 146 -25.67 1.74 19.09
CA THR A 146 -26.17 3.08 19.53
C THR A 146 -25.71 4.18 18.54
N THR A 147 -26.65 4.63 17.71
CA THR A 147 -27.07 6.03 17.39
C THR A 147 -26.21 7.18 17.94
N SER A 148 -25.99 8.35 17.33
CA SER A 148 -26.35 9.01 16.06
C SER A 148 -25.62 10.37 16.00
N GLU A 149 -25.72 11.07 14.85
CA GLU A 149 -25.50 12.53 14.64
C GLU A 149 -24.07 13.01 14.32
N ASN A 150 -23.79 13.24 13.03
CA ASN A 150 -23.86 14.59 12.45
C ASN A 150 -23.44 14.59 10.97
N GLU A 151 -24.40 14.92 10.12
CA GLU A 151 -24.16 15.41 8.76
C GLU A 151 -23.57 16.83 8.79
N ASN A 152 -22.88 17.19 7.71
CA ASN A 152 -22.43 18.52 7.30
C ASN A 152 -21.09 19.03 7.86
N ILE A 153 -20.01 18.85 7.09
CA ILE A 153 -19.19 19.97 6.61
C ILE A 153 -18.80 19.71 5.15
N ILE A 154 -19.50 20.41 4.25
CA ILE A 154 -19.09 20.64 2.88
C ILE A 154 -18.08 21.81 2.87
N LYS A 155 -17.08 21.70 1.99
CA LYS A 155 -16.24 22.75 1.39
C LYS A 155 -15.02 23.28 2.16
N ASN A 156 -13.97 23.40 1.35
CA ASN A 156 -12.74 24.17 1.49
C ASN A 156 -11.62 23.48 2.26
N ASN A 157 -10.59 23.03 1.54
CA ASN A 157 -9.42 23.89 1.38
C ASN A 157 -8.62 23.53 0.13
N ASN A 158 -8.61 24.52 -0.76
CA ASN A 158 -7.69 24.72 -1.86
C ASN A 158 -6.29 24.92 -1.25
N CYS A 159 -5.31 24.09 -1.62
CA CYS A 159 -3.91 24.31 -1.23
C CYS A 159 -3.00 24.27 -2.46
N TYR A 160 -3.23 25.23 -3.36
CA TYR A 160 -2.15 25.77 -4.18
C TYR A 160 -1.34 26.74 -3.31
N SER A 161 -0.13 26.35 -2.91
CA SER A 161 1.02 27.23 -2.71
C SER A 161 2.18 26.44 -2.10
N LEU A 162 3.29 26.38 -2.83
CA LEU A 162 4.69 26.51 -2.37
C LEU A 162 5.61 25.82 -3.37
N ILE A 163 6.02 26.57 -4.37
CA ILE A 163 7.29 26.36 -5.07
C ILE A 163 8.20 27.46 -4.56
N GLU A 164 9.34 27.10 -3.97
CA GLU A 164 10.65 27.74 -4.17
C GLU A 164 11.72 26.86 -3.47
N GLU A 165 12.57 26.26 -4.31
CA GLU A 165 14.03 26.49 -4.41
C GLU A 165 14.87 25.53 -3.57
N PHE A 166 15.52 24.58 -4.24
CA PHE A 166 16.76 23.99 -3.75
C PHE A 166 17.75 23.74 -4.90
N ASN A 167 18.92 24.36 -4.75
CA ASN A 167 20.10 24.24 -5.59
C ASN A 167 20.78 22.86 -5.47
N GLY A 168 21.30 22.39 -6.61
CA GLY A 168 22.53 21.57 -6.68
C GLY A 168 22.42 20.07 -6.40
N ASN A 169 22.65 19.27 -7.46
CA ASN A 169 23.02 17.84 -7.50
C ASN A 169 21.96 16.79 -7.90
N ASN A 170 20.78 17.17 -8.40
CA ASN A 170 19.72 16.20 -8.74
C ASN A 170 19.26 16.19 -10.22
N GLU A 171 20.03 16.70 -11.18
CA GLU A 171 19.58 16.83 -12.58
C GLU A 171 19.08 15.51 -13.20
N SER A 172 19.71 14.38 -12.91
CA SER A 172 19.26 13.07 -13.44
C SER A 172 18.01 12.51 -12.75
N GLN A 173 17.78 12.82 -11.47
CA GLN A 173 16.56 12.39 -10.76
C GLN A 173 15.39 13.31 -11.08
N LEU A 174 15.64 14.62 -11.17
CA LEU A 174 14.68 15.62 -11.63
C LEU A 174 14.25 15.30 -13.06
N TYR A 175 15.16 15.01 -13.98
CA TYR A 175 14.80 14.67 -15.36
C TYR A 175 13.93 13.40 -15.45
N LYS A 176 14.21 12.36 -14.64
CA LYS A 176 13.34 11.17 -14.56
C LYS A 176 11.98 11.49 -13.95
N LYS A 177 11.95 12.31 -12.89
CA LYS A 177 10.72 12.80 -12.26
C LYS A 177 9.89 13.65 -13.23
N TYR A 178 10.51 14.55 -13.99
CA TYR A 178 9.87 15.39 -15.00
C TYR A 178 9.35 14.56 -16.18
N ASN A 179 10.10 13.57 -16.67
CA ASN A 179 9.62 12.70 -17.76
C ASN A 179 8.45 11.81 -17.31
N PHE A 180 8.52 11.26 -16.09
CA PHE A 180 7.42 10.51 -15.50
C PHE A 180 6.19 11.41 -15.31
N LEU A 181 6.37 12.60 -14.73
CA LEU A 181 5.29 13.58 -14.58
C LEU A 181 4.73 14.07 -15.93
N SER A 182 5.55 14.19 -16.97
CA SER A 182 5.10 14.59 -18.31
C SER A 182 4.40 13.47 -19.08
N SER A 183 4.55 12.21 -18.63
CA SER A 183 3.74 11.10 -19.14
C SER A 183 2.32 11.13 -18.60
N PHE A 184 2.04 11.95 -17.57
CA PHE A 184 0.71 12.29 -17.08
C PHE A 184 0.19 13.48 -17.88
N HIS A 185 -0.83 13.25 -18.71
CA HIS A 185 -1.30 14.23 -19.68
C HIS A 185 -2.31 15.21 -19.08
N SER A 186 -2.76 15.03 -17.83
CA SER A 186 -3.56 16.03 -17.13
C SER A 186 -3.58 15.83 -15.61
N PHE A 187 -3.91 16.88 -14.85
CA PHE A 187 -4.20 16.80 -13.41
C PHE A 187 -5.50 16.03 -13.06
N GLU A 188 -6.18 15.48 -14.07
CA GLU A 188 -7.41 14.68 -13.93
C GLU A 188 -7.12 13.17 -14.04
N ASP A 189 -5.87 12.77 -14.30
CA ASP A 189 -5.54 11.37 -14.54
C ASP A 189 -5.66 10.59 -13.22
N VAL A 190 -6.68 9.73 -13.14
CA VAL A 190 -6.85 8.74 -12.06
C VAL A 190 -6.16 7.44 -12.50
N TRP A 191 -5.57 6.71 -11.55
CA TRP A 191 -4.79 5.51 -11.85
C TRP A 191 -5.26 4.34 -11.03
N ILE A 192 -5.31 3.17 -11.65
CA ILE A 192 -5.40 1.92 -10.91
C ILE A 192 -3.99 1.44 -10.62
N PHE A 193 -3.73 1.18 -9.35
CA PHE A 193 -2.55 0.47 -8.92
C PHE A 193 -2.91 -0.97 -8.57
N ASP A 194 -2.30 -1.92 -9.29
CA ASP A 194 -2.54 -3.36 -9.13
C ASP A 194 -1.35 -4.03 -8.45
N ILE A 195 -1.62 -4.86 -7.45
CA ILE A 195 -0.68 -5.84 -6.86
C ILE A 195 -1.12 -7.27 -7.21
#